data_AF-A2HCG4-F1
#
_entry.id   AF-A2HCG4-F1
#
_cell.length_a   1.000
_cell.length_b   1.000
_cell.length_c   1.000
_cell.angle_alpha   90.00
_cell.angle_beta   90.00
_cell.angle_gamma   90.00
#
_symmetry.space_group_name_H-M   'P 1'
#
loop_
_entity.id
_entity.type
_entity.pdbx_description
1 polymer ?
#
loop_
_entity_poly.entity_id
_entity_poly.type
_entity_poly.pdbx_seq_one_letter_code
_entity_poly.pdbx_strand_id
1 'polypeptide(L)'
;MSARPAVGWESHFIATKAYIQFALSISDKSFMPKLLNKIDKTVAALHYGTDGKQIFRTHGSTPIYKLPDNVTDLGQLNEIMYQKYTRPLDHALASIGTNKDTIVLNINHLAADGGYLHNLFEFLKTDEDINYIPSIIPTEKVFEKEINEYNGSLPLFPVADPSLTRAIPQDQLNYHTAYGMFTNNISIDAKTLMTSKINGKIKNLTEYYWASVILSVSAFNNKLENTGIPTCINLRQYLNKSDFNIGNCFSHVIVSTHVTKDDDVKTLMDNLRQDFNNKYKLRTPIGELKSLKQGSLFQASVKGLVPD
;
A
#
# COMPACT_ATOMS: atom_id res chain seq x y z
N MET A 1 10.90 22.99 6.35
CA MET A 1 9.72 23.27 5.51
C MET A 1 8.57 23.60 6.43
N SER A 2 7.83 24.66 6.12
CA SER A 2 6.56 25.00 6.73
C SER A 2 5.52 23.90 6.44
N ALA A 3 4.47 23.83 7.25
CA ALA A 3 3.33 22.96 7.00
C ALA A 3 2.80 23.10 5.56
N ARG A 4 2.28 22.01 4.99
CA ARG A 4 1.64 21.99 3.67
C ARG A 4 0.32 21.23 3.73
N PRO A 5 -0.67 21.51 2.86
CA PRO A 5 -1.87 20.70 2.79
C PRO A 5 -1.55 19.24 2.40
N ALA A 6 -2.32 18.30 2.96
CA ALA A 6 -2.39 16.93 2.48
C ALA A 6 -3.17 16.91 1.15
N VAL A 7 -2.75 16.07 0.21
CA VAL A 7 -3.37 15.99 -1.13
C VAL A 7 -3.57 14.53 -1.56
N GLY A 8 -4.56 14.30 -2.43
CA GLY A 8 -4.79 13.01 -3.09
C GLY A 8 -4.76 11.82 -2.13
N TRP A 9 -3.85 10.87 -2.37
CA TRP A 9 -3.67 9.68 -1.52
C TRP A 9 -3.42 9.97 -0.04
N GLU A 10 -2.72 11.06 0.28
CA GLU A 10 -2.41 11.40 1.67
C GLU A 10 -3.68 11.65 2.47
N SER A 11 -4.66 12.35 1.88
CA SER A 11 -5.95 12.59 2.52
C SER A 11 -6.70 11.29 2.82
N HIS A 12 -6.62 10.32 1.90
CA HIS A 12 -7.22 9.00 2.09
C HIS A 12 -6.57 8.25 3.25
N PHE A 13 -5.24 8.17 3.30
CA PHE A 13 -4.52 7.42 4.34
C PHE A 13 -4.55 8.08 5.71
N ILE A 14 -4.75 9.40 5.77
CA ILE A 14 -5.09 10.11 7.00
C ILE A 14 -6.46 9.65 7.51
N ALA A 15 -7.48 9.64 6.64
CA ALA A 15 -8.85 9.30 7.02
C ALA A 15 -8.99 7.83 7.44
N THR A 16 -8.35 6.91 6.72
CA THR A 16 -8.42 5.46 7.01
C THR A 16 -7.48 5.02 8.11
N LYS A 17 -6.52 5.87 8.53
CA LYS A 17 -5.46 5.52 9.47
C LYS A 17 -4.75 4.22 9.05
N ALA A 18 -4.43 4.08 7.76
CA ALA A 18 -3.75 2.89 7.25
C ALA A 18 -2.26 2.92 7.61
N TYR A 19 -1.74 1.82 8.16
CA TYR A 19 -0.33 1.67 8.50
C TYR A 19 0.28 0.44 7.82
N ILE A 20 1.56 0.55 7.49
CA ILE A 20 2.39 -0.55 7.00
C ILE A 20 3.50 -0.78 8.01
N GLN A 21 3.76 -2.06 8.32
CA GLN A 21 4.79 -2.46 9.26
C GLN A 21 6.01 -3.06 8.54
N PHE A 22 7.19 -2.80 9.09
CA PHE A 22 8.46 -3.33 8.66
C PHE A 22 9.23 -3.83 9.87
N ALA A 23 9.57 -5.12 9.90
CA ALA A 23 10.33 -5.72 10.99
C ALA A 23 11.61 -6.39 10.46
N LEU A 24 12.71 -6.16 11.16
CA LEU A 24 14.03 -6.68 10.83
C LEU A 24 14.62 -7.40 12.05
N SER A 25 14.86 -8.71 11.92
CA SER A 25 15.67 -9.47 12.88
C SER A 25 17.14 -9.36 12.49
N ILE A 26 18.00 -9.12 13.48
CA ILE A 26 19.41 -8.81 13.31
C ILE A 26 20.24 -9.83 14.07
N SER A 27 21.01 -10.63 13.33
CA SER A 27 21.84 -11.68 13.91
C SER A 27 22.98 -11.12 14.77
N ASP A 28 23.62 -10.04 14.31
CA ASP A 28 24.68 -9.36 15.06
C ASP A 28 24.16 -8.05 15.66
N LYS A 29 23.87 -8.11 16.96
CA LYS A 29 23.26 -7.01 17.74
C LYS A 29 24.14 -5.76 17.79
N SER A 30 25.44 -5.86 17.50
CA SER A 30 26.33 -4.70 17.46
C SER A 30 25.91 -3.68 16.39
N PHE A 31 25.18 -4.12 15.36
CA PHE A 31 24.63 -3.23 14.32
C PHE A 31 23.38 -2.46 14.75
N MET A 32 22.70 -2.85 15.84
CA MET A 32 21.45 -2.22 16.28
C MET A 32 21.55 -0.69 16.39
N PRO A 33 22.54 -0.09 17.08
CA PRO A 33 22.62 1.36 17.21
C PRO A 33 22.83 2.07 15.87
N LYS A 34 23.66 1.49 14.99
CA LYS A 34 23.93 2.03 13.65
C LYS A 34 22.66 2.01 12.78
N LEU A 35 21.95 0.88 12.78
CA LEU A 35 20.71 0.72 12.02
C LEU A 35 19.62 1.66 12.53
N LEU A 36 19.44 1.78 13.85
CA LEU A 36 18.47 2.70 14.44
C LEU A 36 18.74 4.16 14.04
N ASN A 37 20.00 4.60 14.14
CA ASN A 37 20.40 5.93 13.72
C ASN A 37 20.18 6.16 12.22
N LYS A 38 20.44 5.14 11.39
CA LYS A 38 20.22 5.21 9.94
C LYS A 38 18.73 5.29 9.60
N ILE A 39 17.88 4.52 10.27
CA ILE A 39 16.42 4.58 10.13
C ILE A 39 15.89 5.95 10.58
N ASP A 40 16.31 6.43 11.75
CA ASP A 40 15.87 7.71 12.29
C ASP A 40 16.16 8.87 11.33
N LYS A 41 17.37 8.91 10.75
CA LYS A 41 17.75 9.94 9.77
C LYS A 41 16.97 9.83 8.45
N THR A 42 16.62 8.62 8.04
CA THR A 42 16.11 8.33 6.68
C THR A 42 14.59 8.36 6.58
N VAL A 43 13.90 7.93 7.64
CA VAL A 43 12.44 7.79 7.62
C VAL A 43 11.79 9.10 8.03
N ALA A 44 11.39 9.90 7.04
CA ALA A 44 10.74 11.19 7.25
C ALA A 44 9.53 11.09 8.19
N ALA A 45 8.75 10.00 8.12
CA ALA A 45 7.56 9.81 8.93
C ALA A 45 7.79 9.83 10.45
N LEU A 46 9.02 9.58 10.92
CA LEU A 46 9.39 9.71 12.33
C LEU A 46 9.48 11.17 12.79
N HIS A 47 9.52 12.12 11.86
CA HIS A 47 9.74 13.56 12.11
C HIS A 47 8.64 14.44 11.52
N TYR A 48 7.55 13.84 11.05
CA TYR A 48 6.40 14.55 10.48
C TYR A 48 5.12 14.08 11.13
N GLY A 49 4.16 14.99 11.29
CA GLY A 49 2.81 14.75 11.79
C GLY A 49 1.76 15.46 10.92
N THR A 50 0.49 15.29 11.26
CA THR A 50 -0.63 15.95 10.61
C THR A 50 -1.78 16.25 11.57
N ASP A 51 -2.42 17.40 11.38
CA ASP A 51 -3.66 17.80 12.07
C ASP A 51 -4.93 17.29 11.36
N GLY A 52 -4.75 16.41 10.36
CA GLY A 52 -5.80 15.90 9.48
C GLY A 52 -6.00 16.71 8.20
N LYS A 53 -5.42 17.92 8.09
CA LYS A 53 -5.51 18.78 6.90
C LYS A 53 -4.14 19.12 6.34
N GLN A 54 -3.18 19.37 7.21
CA GLN A 54 -1.83 19.77 6.88
C GLN A 54 -0.84 18.74 7.38
N ILE A 55 0.21 18.51 6.61
CA ILE A 55 1.38 17.73 6.99
C ILE A 55 2.47 18.73 7.39
N PHE A 56 3.03 18.54 8.59
CA PHE A 56 4.03 19.42 9.16
C PHE A 56 5.16 18.61 9.77
N ARG A 57 6.34 19.22 9.83
CA ARG A 57 7.48 18.64 10.54
C ARG A 57 7.29 18.84 12.03
N THR A 58 7.51 17.80 12.82
CA THR A 58 7.39 17.85 14.28
C THR A 58 8.72 18.25 14.91
N HIS A 59 8.65 18.84 16.10
CA HIS A 59 9.82 19.21 16.90
C HIS A 59 9.96 18.21 18.04
N GLY A 60 11.01 17.39 18.00
CA GLY A 60 11.29 16.37 19.00
C GLY A 60 11.79 15.07 18.38
N SER A 61 12.47 14.25 19.17
CA SER A 61 12.84 12.90 18.75
C SER A 61 11.64 11.97 18.85
N THR A 62 11.50 11.05 17.90
CA THR A 62 10.55 9.95 18.06
C THR A 62 11.11 8.95 19.07
N PRO A 63 10.35 8.61 20.13
CA PRO A 63 10.81 7.64 21.11
C PRO A 63 10.99 6.25 20.48
N ILE A 64 12.00 5.53 20.95
CA ILE A 64 12.22 4.12 20.61
C ILE A 64 11.54 3.28 21.69
N TYR A 65 10.45 2.59 21.33
CA TYR A 65 9.67 1.79 22.28
C TYR A 65 10.34 0.45 22.57
N LYS A 66 10.31 0.00 23.83
CA LYS A 66 10.79 -1.33 24.20
C LYS A 66 9.71 -2.39 23.94
N LEU A 67 10.02 -3.33 23.07
CA LEU A 67 9.21 -4.50 22.75
C LEU A 67 9.58 -5.69 23.66
N PRO A 68 8.70 -6.69 23.82
CA PRO A 68 8.99 -7.86 24.67
C PRO A 68 10.13 -8.72 24.12
N ASP A 69 11.14 -9.01 24.94
CA ASP A 69 12.32 -9.81 24.56
C ASP A 69 12.02 -11.30 24.36
N ASN A 70 10.86 -11.77 24.85
CA ASN A 70 10.39 -13.15 24.72
C ASN A 70 9.61 -13.42 23.43
N VAL A 71 9.28 -12.38 22.64
CA VAL A 71 8.58 -12.53 21.37
C VAL A 71 9.60 -12.46 20.23
N THR A 72 9.72 -13.55 19.47
CA THR A 72 10.63 -13.66 18.31
C THR A 72 9.91 -13.65 16.97
N ASP A 73 8.58 -13.86 16.97
CA ASP A 73 7.78 -13.79 15.75
C ASP A 73 7.62 -12.33 15.29
N LEU A 74 8.08 -12.04 14.08
CA LEU A 74 8.06 -10.69 13.54
C LEU A 74 6.63 -10.18 13.29
N GLY A 75 5.71 -11.07 12.94
CA GLY A 75 4.29 -10.73 12.76
C GLY A 75 3.65 -10.28 14.07
N GLN A 76 3.90 -11.01 15.15
CA GLN A 76 3.43 -10.68 16.48
C GLN A 76 4.05 -9.37 17.01
N LEU A 77 5.34 -9.13 16.74
CA LEU A 77 5.98 -7.86 17.09
C LEU A 77 5.37 -6.68 16.30
N ASN A 78 5.07 -6.87 15.01
CA ASN A 78 4.36 -5.88 14.21
C ASN A 78 2.97 -5.57 14.79
N GLU A 79 2.22 -6.61 15.19
CA GLU A 79 0.90 -6.43 15.79
C GLU A 79 0.98 -5.68 17.13
N ILE A 80 1.94 -6.04 17.99
CA ILE A 80 2.20 -5.30 19.24
C ILE A 80 2.52 -3.83 18.94
N MET A 81 3.36 -3.59 17.94
CA MET A 81 3.74 -2.23 17.53
C MET A 81 2.52 -1.42 17.07
N TYR A 82 1.68 -2.02 16.22
CA TYR A 82 0.47 -1.38 15.72
C TYR A 82 -0.54 -1.10 16.85
N GLN A 83 -0.86 -2.10 17.67
CA GLN A 83 -1.91 -1.97 18.69
C GLN A 83 -1.51 -1.08 19.87
N LYS A 84 -0.24 -1.09 20.29
CA LYS A 84 0.20 -0.39 21.51
C LYS A 84 0.99 0.87 21.26
N TYR A 85 1.69 0.94 20.13
CA TYR A 85 2.71 1.98 19.89
C TYR A 85 2.48 2.76 18.60
N THR A 86 1.31 2.64 17.97
CA THR A 86 0.86 3.60 16.95
C THR A 86 0.68 4.97 17.60
N ARG A 87 1.40 5.97 17.09
CA ARG A 87 1.35 7.34 17.63
C ARG A 87 0.16 8.11 17.07
N PRO A 88 -0.38 9.07 17.84
CA PRO A 88 -1.28 10.08 17.30
C PRO A 88 -0.67 10.77 16.08
N LEU A 89 -1.48 10.96 15.04
CA LEU A 89 -1.02 11.48 13.74
C LEU A 89 -0.41 12.88 13.83
N ASP A 90 -0.83 13.70 14.80
CA ASP A 90 -0.32 15.05 15.06
C ASP A 90 1.06 15.06 15.72
N HIS A 91 1.52 13.93 16.27
CA HIS A 91 2.83 13.79 16.91
C HIS A 91 3.88 13.17 15.99
N ALA A 92 3.52 12.09 15.29
CA ALA A 92 4.37 11.48 14.27
C ALA A 92 3.54 10.53 13.39
N LEU A 93 3.91 10.43 12.13
CA LEU A 93 3.34 9.50 11.15
C LEU A 93 3.94 8.10 11.24
N ALA A 94 4.99 7.92 12.04
CA ALA A 94 5.58 6.62 12.31
C ALA A 94 6.01 6.46 13.77
N SER A 95 6.23 5.21 14.15
CA SER A 95 6.83 4.82 15.41
C SER A 95 7.82 3.68 15.20
N ILE A 96 8.83 3.62 16.07
CA ILE A 96 9.89 2.61 16.04
C ILE A 96 10.00 1.91 17.39
N GLY A 97 10.16 0.59 17.38
CA GLY A 97 10.32 -0.22 18.57
C GLY A 97 11.44 -1.23 18.42
N THR A 98 12.04 -1.64 19.53
CA THR A 98 13.12 -2.62 19.56
C THR A 98 12.98 -3.61 20.70
N ASN A 99 13.47 -4.82 20.50
CA ASN A 99 13.82 -5.75 21.58
C ASN A 99 15.32 -6.09 21.48
N LYS A 100 15.75 -7.21 22.09
CA LYS A 100 17.14 -7.69 22.06
C LYS A 100 17.81 -7.82 20.69
N ASP A 101 17.07 -8.07 19.60
CA ASP A 101 17.63 -8.39 18.27
C ASP A 101 16.76 -7.91 17.11
N THR A 102 15.65 -7.23 17.37
CA THR A 102 14.69 -6.85 16.34
C THR A 102 14.42 -5.36 16.37
N ILE A 103 14.29 -4.77 15.18
CA ILE A 103 13.76 -3.42 14.97
C ILE A 103 12.42 -3.54 14.27
N VAL A 104 11.40 -2.85 14.77
CA VAL A 104 10.08 -2.76 14.16
C VAL A 104 9.74 -1.31 13.89
N LEU A 105 9.27 -1.03 12.69
CA LEU A 105 8.85 0.27 12.21
C LEU A 105 7.39 0.17 11.77
N ASN A 106 6.53 1.03 12.33
CA ASN A 106 5.12 1.14 11.98
C ASN A 106 4.88 2.52 11.38
N ILE A 107 4.49 2.59 10.11
CA ILE A 107 4.47 3.83 9.32
C ILE A 107 3.08 4.01 8.72
N ASN A 108 2.51 5.21 8.82
CA ASN A 108 1.30 5.53 8.07
C ASN A 108 1.56 5.42 6.56
N HIS A 109 0.64 4.80 5.83
CA HIS A 109 0.78 4.48 4.41
C HIS A 109 0.94 5.75 3.52
N LEU A 110 0.56 6.93 4.02
CA LEU A 110 0.85 8.19 3.31
C LEU A 110 2.36 8.44 3.13
N ALA A 111 3.19 7.91 4.04
CA ALA A 111 4.63 8.18 4.09
C ALA A 111 5.49 6.98 3.67
N ALA A 112 4.89 5.83 3.37
CA ALA A 112 5.58 4.64 2.89
C ALA A 112 4.64 3.73 2.10
N ASP A 113 5.19 2.96 1.17
CA ASP A 113 4.55 1.80 0.57
C ASP A 113 5.56 0.63 0.51
N GLY A 114 5.15 -0.51 -0.07
CA GLY A 114 6.03 -1.68 -0.19
C GLY A 114 7.33 -1.41 -0.95
N GLY A 115 7.31 -0.52 -1.95
CA GLY A 115 8.50 -0.14 -2.70
C GLY A 115 9.45 0.73 -1.87
N TYR A 116 8.93 1.65 -1.07
CA TYR A 116 9.73 2.43 -0.13
C TYR A 116 10.41 1.54 0.91
N LEU A 117 9.67 0.60 1.51
CA LEU A 117 10.23 -0.31 2.52
C LEU A 117 11.28 -1.26 1.93
N HIS A 118 11.10 -1.70 0.69
CA HIS A 118 12.13 -2.46 -0.02
C HIS A 118 13.40 -1.64 -0.23
N ASN A 119 13.27 -0.38 -0.68
CA ASN A 119 14.43 0.52 -0.84
C ASN A 119 15.12 0.81 0.49
N LEU A 120 14.35 0.98 1.57
CA LEU A 120 14.90 1.14 2.92
C LEU A 120 15.68 -0.10 3.34
N PHE A 121 15.12 -1.30 3.14
CA PHE A 121 15.81 -2.55 3.45
C PHE A 121 17.15 -2.68 2.70
N GLU A 122 17.16 -2.41 1.39
CA GLU A 122 18.39 -2.44 0.60
C GLU A 122 19.41 -1.39 1.05
N PHE A 123 18.95 -0.17 1.36
CA PHE A 123 19.79 0.89 1.89
C PHE A 123 20.39 0.56 3.26
N LEU A 124 19.65 -0.11 4.15
CA LEU A 124 20.15 -0.49 5.48
C LEU A 124 21.29 -1.52 5.43
N LYS A 125 21.47 -2.22 4.30
CA LYS A 125 22.57 -3.17 4.08
C LYS A 125 23.88 -2.50 3.65
N THR A 126 23.86 -1.19 3.35
CA THR A 126 25.05 -0.45 2.91
C THR A 126 25.67 0.35 4.04
N ASP A 127 26.91 0.81 3.84
CA ASP A 127 27.57 1.79 4.70
C ASP A 127 27.27 3.25 4.31
N GLU A 128 26.43 3.45 3.30
CA GLU A 128 26.07 4.79 2.81
C GLU A 128 25.18 5.52 3.82
N ASP A 129 25.29 6.85 3.84
CA ASP A 129 24.38 7.74 4.55
C ASP A 129 23.70 8.69 3.55
N ILE A 130 22.48 9.11 3.86
CA ILE A 130 21.88 10.22 3.12
C ILE A 130 22.52 11.54 3.53
N ASN A 131 22.74 12.42 2.56
CA ASN A 131 23.34 13.75 2.76
C ASN A 131 22.29 14.88 2.75
N TYR A 132 21.02 14.54 2.90
CA TYR A 132 19.89 15.46 2.94
C TYR A 132 18.96 15.08 4.08
N ILE A 133 18.07 16.00 4.45
CA ILE A 133 17.02 15.72 5.42
C ILE A 133 15.75 15.31 4.66
N PRO A 134 15.26 14.07 4.82
CA PRO A 134 14.08 13.60 4.11
C PRO A 134 12.82 14.41 4.41
N SER A 135 11.97 14.49 3.41
CA SER A 135 10.62 15.05 3.49
C SER A 135 9.59 14.00 3.04
N ILE A 136 8.32 14.40 2.95
CA ILE A 136 7.25 13.58 2.38
C ILE A 136 6.74 14.35 1.17
N ILE A 137 7.06 13.87 -0.03
CA ILE A 137 6.59 14.41 -1.30
C ILE A 137 5.45 13.51 -1.81
N PRO A 138 4.23 14.06 -2.01
CA PRO A 138 3.10 13.27 -2.49
C PRO A 138 3.33 12.81 -3.94
N THR A 139 2.81 11.63 -4.29
CA THR A 139 2.89 11.08 -5.65
C THR A 139 2.36 12.04 -6.70
N GLU A 140 1.28 12.77 -6.39
CA GLU A 140 0.65 13.75 -7.28
C GLU A 140 1.54 14.95 -7.58
N LYS A 141 2.49 15.27 -6.68
CA LYS A 141 3.51 16.30 -6.94
C LYS A 141 4.64 15.76 -7.80
N VAL A 142 5.05 14.51 -7.59
CA VAL A 142 6.08 13.84 -8.38
C VAL A 142 5.66 13.73 -9.85
N PHE A 143 4.39 13.40 -10.11
CA PHE A 143 3.83 13.25 -11.46
C PHE A 143 2.99 14.44 -11.91
N GLU A 144 3.24 15.64 -11.36
CA GLU A 144 2.40 16.81 -11.61
C GLU A 144 2.31 17.17 -13.09
N LYS A 145 3.43 17.06 -13.82
CA LYS A 145 3.48 17.34 -15.26
C LYS A 145 2.58 16.36 -16.02
N GLU A 146 2.75 15.07 -15.78
CA GLU A 146 2.00 14.01 -16.43
C GLU A 146 0.49 14.12 -16.15
N ILE A 147 0.14 14.46 -14.91
CA ILE A 147 -1.25 14.70 -14.49
C ILE A 147 -1.85 15.89 -15.26
N ASN A 148 -1.10 16.99 -15.37
CA ASN A 148 -1.59 18.18 -16.06
C ASN A 148 -1.78 17.91 -17.57
N GLU A 149 -0.86 17.17 -18.19
CA GLU A 149 -0.89 16.79 -19.60
C GLU A 149 -1.92 15.69 -19.94
N TYR A 150 -2.41 14.93 -18.94
CA TYR A 150 -3.37 13.86 -19.17
C TYR A 150 -4.73 14.39 -19.67
N ASN A 151 -5.14 13.95 -20.86
CA ASN A 151 -6.38 14.36 -21.52
C ASN A 151 -7.36 13.19 -21.76
N GLY A 152 -7.09 12.02 -21.19
CA GLY A 152 -7.98 10.86 -21.27
C GLY A 152 -9.12 10.92 -20.25
N SER A 153 -9.96 9.87 -20.27
CA SER A 153 -11.07 9.72 -19.33
C SER A 153 -10.57 9.46 -17.91
N LEU A 154 -11.18 10.15 -16.93
CA LEU A 154 -10.86 9.93 -15.53
C LEU A 154 -11.54 8.64 -15.03
N PRO A 155 -10.79 7.65 -14.52
CA PRO A 155 -11.39 6.46 -13.97
C PRO A 155 -12.15 6.76 -12.67
N LEU A 156 -13.15 5.94 -12.39
CA LEU A 156 -13.82 5.92 -11.09
C LEU A 156 -12.88 5.36 -10.03
N PHE A 157 -13.02 5.84 -8.80
CA PHE A 157 -12.32 5.26 -7.67
C PHE A 157 -12.85 3.82 -7.43
N PRO A 158 -12.01 2.83 -7.06
CA PRO A 158 -12.43 1.43 -6.96
C PRO A 158 -13.72 1.20 -6.15
N VAL A 159 -13.93 1.94 -5.04
CA VAL A 159 -15.14 1.78 -4.22
C VAL A 159 -16.43 2.00 -5.02
N ALA A 160 -16.41 2.88 -6.03
CA ALA A 160 -17.56 3.27 -6.84
C ALA A 160 -17.61 2.60 -8.22
N ASP A 161 -16.60 1.80 -8.59
CA ASP A 161 -16.57 1.18 -9.92
C ASP A 161 -17.47 -0.07 -9.95
N PRO A 162 -18.51 -0.09 -10.82
CA PRO A 162 -19.47 -1.18 -10.87
C PRO A 162 -18.93 -2.43 -11.58
N SER A 163 -17.78 -2.36 -12.26
CA SER A 163 -17.17 -3.51 -12.93
C SER A 163 -16.43 -4.44 -11.97
N LEU A 164 -16.17 -4.00 -10.73
CA LEU A 164 -15.41 -4.78 -9.76
C LEU A 164 -16.18 -5.96 -9.21
N THR A 165 -15.43 -7.04 -8.97
CA THR A 165 -15.88 -8.21 -8.22
C THR A 165 -16.01 -7.84 -6.75
N ARG A 166 -17.17 -8.07 -6.14
CA ARG A 166 -17.47 -7.69 -4.75
C ARG A 166 -17.90 -8.90 -3.96
N ALA A 167 -17.31 -9.10 -2.79
CA ALA A 167 -17.80 -10.10 -1.84
C ALA A 167 -19.08 -9.58 -1.20
N ILE A 168 -20.17 -10.35 -1.31
CA ILE A 168 -21.47 -9.99 -0.74
C ILE A 168 -21.69 -10.92 0.45
N PRO A 169 -21.55 -10.44 1.70
CA PRO A 169 -21.79 -11.27 2.87
C PRO A 169 -23.20 -11.84 2.85
N GLN A 170 -23.33 -13.14 3.10
CA GLN A 170 -24.63 -13.81 3.18
C GLN A 170 -25.42 -13.36 4.43
N ASP A 171 -24.70 -13.00 5.50
CA ASP A 171 -25.25 -12.42 6.71
C ASP A 171 -24.75 -10.98 6.87
N GLN A 172 -25.49 -10.04 6.29
CA GLN A 172 -25.14 -8.62 6.30
C GLN A 172 -25.15 -8.05 7.72
N LEU A 173 -26.05 -8.53 8.58
CA LEU A 173 -26.23 -8.00 9.93
C LEU A 173 -25.05 -8.34 10.83
N ASN A 174 -24.59 -9.60 10.82
CA ASN A 174 -23.45 -10.03 11.63
C ASN A 174 -22.12 -9.43 11.17
N TYR A 175 -21.99 -9.13 9.87
CA TYR A 175 -20.77 -8.53 9.32
C TYR A 175 -20.55 -7.09 9.82
N HIS A 176 -21.64 -6.32 10.04
CA HIS A 176 -21.56 -4.96 10.57
C HIS A 176 -21.38 -4.90 12.09
N THR A 177 -21.65 -5.99 12.81
CA THR A 177 -21.52 -6.05 14.29
C THR A 177 -20.22 -6.66 14.78
N ALA A 178 -19.47 -7.37 13.92
CA ALA A 178 -18.18 -7.96 14.27
C ALA A 178 -17.08 -6.88 14.33
N TYR A 179 -16.88 -6.29 15.51
CA TYR A 179 -15.83 -5.30 15.79
C TYR A 179 -14.39 -5.85 15.79
N GLY A 180 -14.16 -7.06 15.25
CA GLY A 180 -12.86 -7.71 15.24
C GLY A 180 -12.35 -7.90 13.81
N MET A 181 -11.26 -7.21 13.47
CA MET A 181 -10.42 -7.63 12.34
C MET A 181 -9.57 -8.81 12.80
N PHE A 182 -9.80 -9.99 12.21
CA PHE A 182 -8.94 -11.14 12.40
C PHE A 182 -8.00 -11.25 11.20
N THR A 183 -6.70 -11.09 11.44
CA THR A 183 -5.68 -11.30 10.40
C THR A 183 -5.24 -12.76 10.43
N ASN A 184 -5.52 -13.50 9.36
CA ASN A 184 -4.94 -14.83 9.16
C ASN A 184 -3.72 -14.69 8.26
N ASN A 185 -2.55 -14.97 8.81
CA ASN A 185 -1.30 -14.99 8.06
C ASN A 185 -1.05 -16.40 7.52
N ILE A 186 -1.03 -16.54 6.20
CA ILE A 186 -0.59 -17.77 5.54
C ILE A 186 0.81 -17.51 5.02
N SER A 187 1.81 -18.16 5.63
CA SER A 187 3.19 -18.11 5.15
C SER A 187 3.44 -19.30 4.23
N ILE A 188 3.87 -18.99 3.01
CA ILE A 188 4.25 -19.98 2.01
C ILE A 188 5.73 -19.72 1.69
N ASP A 189 6.58 -20.76 1.74
CA ASP A 189 7.97 -20.60 1.32
C ASP A 189 7.97 -20.15 -0.14
N ALA A 190 8.67 -19.06 -0.47
CA ALA A 190 8.74 -18.56 -1.84
C ALA A 190 9.24 -19.62 -2.83
N LYS A 191 10.06 -20.58 -2.39
CA LYS A 191 10.48 -21.75 -3.18
C LYS A 191 9.32 -22.67 -3.55
N THR A 192 8.24 -22.65 -2.76
CA THR A 192 7.01 -23.42 -2.99
C THR A 192 5.98 -22.69 -3.84
N LEU A 193 6.16 -21.40 -4.15
CA LEU A 193 5.41 -20.67 -5.21
C LEU A 193 5.68 -21.22 -6.63
N MET A 194 6.35 -22.37 -6.76
CA MET A 194 6.55 -23.07 -8.01
C MET A 194 5.27 -23.74 -8.50
N THR A 195 4.38 -22.94 -9.07
CA THR A 195 3.47 -23.40 -10.12
C THR A 195 3.68 -22.56 -11.37
N SER A 196 4.45 -23.15 -12.30
CA SER A 196 4.76 -22.77 -13.69
C SER A 196 6.21 -22.36 -14.01
N LYS A 197 7.18 -23.24 -13.70
CA LYS A 197 8.49 -23.22 -14.39
C LYS A 197 8.31 -23.58 -15.88
N ILE A 198 7.87 -22.63 -16.70
CA ILE A 198 8.24 -22.63 -18.12
C ILE A 198 9.63 -22.00 -18.15
N ASN A 199 10.66 -22.81 -18.37
CA ASN A 199 12.07 -22.36 -18.41
C ASN A 199 12.60 -21.74 -17.10
N GLY A 200 12.14 -22.23 -15.93
CA GLY A 200 12.69 -21.82 -14.63
C GLY A 200 12.26 -20.45 -14.12
N LYS A 201 11.36 -19.74 -14.80
CA LYS A 201 10.84 -18.42 -14.39
C LYS A 201 9.38 -18.51 -13.96
N ILE A 202 8.98 -17.69 -13.01
CA ILE A 202 7.57 -17.49 -12.66
C ILE A 202 6.88 -16.78 -13.84
N LYS A 203 5.78 -17.36 -14.33
CA LYS A 203 4.98 -16.79 -15.42
C LYS A 203 3.56 -16.53 -14.92
N ASN A 204 2.92 -15.46 -15.40
CA ASN A 204 1.51 -15.14 -15.16
C ASN A 204 1.10 -14.95 -13.69
N LEU A 205 2.03 -14.61 -12.78
CA LEU A 205 1.73 -14.50 -11.35
C LEU A 205 0.58 -13.52 -11.08
N THR A 206 0.60 -12.37 -11.74
CA THR A 206 -0.44 -11.34 -11.59
C THR A 206 -1.81 -11.86 -12.03
N GLU A 207 -1.89 -12.54 -13.16
CA GLU A 207 -3.12 -13.10 -13.71
C GLU A 207 -3.67 -14.21 -12.82
N TYR A 208 -2.80 -15.04 -12.22
CA TYR A 208 -3.22 -16.03 -11.24
C TYR A 208 -3.82 -15.36 -9.99
N TYR A 209 -3.24 -14.26 -9.51
CA TYR A 209 -3.83 -13.50 -8.41
C TYR A 209 -5.17 -12.84 -8.79
N TRP A 210 -5.29 -12.30 -10.00
CA TRP A 210 -6.56 -11.76 -10.46
C TRP A 210 -7.64 -12.84 -10.52
N ALA A 211 -7.35 -13.95 -11.20
CA ALA A 211 -8.29 -15.05 -11.34
C ALA A 211 -8.63 -15.67 -9.98
N SER A 212 -7.66 -15.85 -9.08
CA SER A 212 -7.93 -16.45 -7.76
C SER A 212 -8.88 -15.60 -6.93
N VAL A 213 -8.70 -14.28 -6.88
CA VAL A 213 -9.60 -13.38 -6.15
C VAL A 213 -10.99 -13.39 -6.80
N ILE A 214 -11.07 -13.22 -8.13
CA ILE A 214 -12.34 -13.17 -8.86
C ILE A 214 -13.15 -14.45 -8.66
N LEU A 215 -12.51 -15.61 -8.87
CA LEU A 215 -13.17 -16.91 -8.79
C LEU A 215 -13.53 -17.27 -7.34
N SER A 216 -12.68 -16.94 -6.37
CA SER A 216 -12.98 -17.19 -4.95
C SER A 216 -14.17 -16.36 -4.46
N VAL A 217 -14.22 -15.08 -4.82
CA VAL A 217 -15.35 -14.21 -4.49
C VAL A 217 -16.62 -14.67 -5.22
N SER A 218 -16.50 -15.07 -6.48
CA SER A 218 -17.64 -15.62 -7.24
C SER A 218 -18.19 -16.90 -6.62
N ALA A 219 -17.30 -17.79 -6.15
CA ALA A 219 -17.68 -19.00 -5.42
C ALA A 219 -18.35 -18.66 -4.08
N PHE A 220 -17.79 -17.71 -3.32
CA PHE A 220 -18.38 -17.23 -2.06
C PHE A 220 -19.81 -16.67 -2.27
N ASN A 221 -20.02 -15.95 -3.36
CA ASN A 221 -21.32 -15.39 -3.74
C ASN A 221 -22.26 -16.42 -4.41
N ASN A 222 -21.81 -17.65 -4.67
CA ASN A 222 -22.50 -18.64 -5.51
C ASN A 222 -22.87 -18.14 -6.92
N LYS A 223 -22.18 -17.12 -7.44
CA LYS A 223 -22.46 -16.51 -8.75
C LYS A 223 -21.22 -15.85 -9.34
N LEU A 224 -20.98 -16.12 -10.63
CA LEU A 224 -20.00 -15.38 -11.44
C LEU A 224 -20.74 -14.22 -12.12
N GLU A 225 -20.44 -12.99 -11.72
CA GLU A 225 -21.04 -11.76 -12.28
C GLU A 225 -19.95 -10.86 -12.85
N ASN A 226 -19.46 -9.94 -12.04
CA ASN A 226 -18.38 -9.04 -12.36
C ASN A 226 -17.05 -9.76 -12.23
N THR A 227 -16.13 -9.44 -13.14
CA THR A 227 -14.76 -9.99 -13.13
C THR A 227 -13.71 -8.89 -13.14
N GLY A 228 -14.05 -7.74 -12.56
CA GLY A 228 -13.11 -6.63 -12.37
C GLY A 228 -12.31 -6.76 -11.08
N ILE A 229 -11.08 -6.25 -11.11
CA ILE A 229 -10.18 -6.16 -9.95
C ILE A 229 -9.31 -4.89 -10.02
N PRO A 230 -9.23 -4.08 -8.94
CA PRO A 230 -8.29 -2.98 -8.88
C PRO A 230 -6.88 -3.52 -8.68
N THR A 231 -5.92 -3.05 -9.46
CA THR A 231 -4.52 -3.51 -9.41
C THR A 231 -3.59 -2.35 -9.15
N CYS A 232 -2.84 -2.41 -8.04
CA CYS A 232 -1.80 -1.42 -7.74
C CYS A 232 -0.63 -1.50 -8.73
N ILE A 233 -0.14 -0.35 -9.18
CA ILE A 233 1.00 -0.20 -10.09
C ILE A 233 2.09 0.59 -9.37
N ASN A 234 3.29 0.03 -9.33
CA ASN A 234 4.47 0.76 -8.85
C ASN A 234 4.82 1.88 -9.85
N LEU A 235 4.76 3.13 -9.42
CA LEU A 235 5.12 4.27 -10.26
C LEU A 235 6.62 4.64 -10.16
N ARG A 236 7.36 4.09 -9.19
CA ARG A 236 8.81 4.39 -9.04
C ARG A 236 9.64 4.03 -10.26
N GLN A 237 9.18 3.05 -11.04
CA GLN A 237 9.86 2.63 -12.28
C GLN A 237 9.93 3.73 -13.36
N TYR A 238 9.12 4.79 -13.24
CA TYR A 238 9.15 5.92 -14.17
C TYR A 238 9.94 7.11 -13.66
N LEU A 239 10.49 7.02 -12.44
CA LEU A 239 11.28 8.10 -11.88
C LEU A 239 12.72 8.01 -12.38
N ASN A 240 13.29 9.14 -12.77
CA ASN A 240 14.72 9.23 -13.06
C ASN A 240 15.57 8.86 -11.83
N LYS A 241 15.07 9.19 -10.63
CA LYS A 241 15.64 8.81 -9.34
C LYS A 241 14.52 8.71 -8.32
N SER A 242 14.45 7.58 -7.61
CA SER A 242 13.61 7.44 -6.41
C SER A 242 14.51 7.63 -5.19
N ASP A 243 14.18 8.60 -4.33
CA ASP A 243 14.86 8.82 -3.06
C ASP A 243 13.89 8.67 -1.89
N PHE A 244 14.37 8.90 -0.66
CA PHE A 244 13.56 8.73 0.55
C PHE A 244 12.62 9.90 0.84
N ASN A 245 12.55 10.92 -0.03
CA ASN A 245 11.48 11.92 0.03
C ASN A 245 10.16 11.36 -0.52
N ILE A 246 10.22 10.32 -1.34
CA ILE A 246 9.07 9.73 -2.03
C ILE A 246 8.61 8.47 -1.28
N GLY A 247 7.85 8.72 -0.21
CA GLY A 247 7.28 7.69 0.65
C GLY A 247 6.28 6.79 -0.06
N ASN A 248 5.24 7.40 -0.61
CA ASN A 248 4.20 6.71 -1.37
C ASN A 248 4.35 7.05 -2.87
N CYS A 249 4.32 6.04 -3.75
CA CYS A 249 4.49 6.21 -5.19
C CYS A 249 3.88 5.06 -5.99
N PHE A 250 2.55 5.02 -5.97
CA PHE A 250 1.76 4.04 -6.72
C PHE A 250 0.48 4.68 -7.28
N SER A 251 -0.21 3.94 -8.14
CA SER A 251 -1.57 4.24 -8.61
C SER A 251 -2.29 2.90 -8.85
N HIS A 252 -3.53 2.90 -9.32
CA HIS A 252 -4.22 1.69 -9.74
C HIS A 252 -4.48 1.64 -11.25
N VAL A 253 -4.80 0.43 -11.69
CA VAL A 253 -5.56 0.15 -12.90
C VAL A 253 -6.68 -0.77 -12.48
N ILE A 254 -7.92 -0.36 -12.73
CA ILE A 254 -9.06 -1.26 -12.64
C ILE A 254 -9.01 -2.13 -13.88
N VAL A 255 -8.77 -3.43 -13.72
CA VAL A 255 -8.76 -4.40 -14.82
C VAL A 255 -10.08 -5.14 -14.80
N SER A 256 -10.74 -5.30 -15.95
CA SER A 256 -12.07 -5.89 -16.00
C SER A 256 -12.32 -6.57 -17.33
N THR A 257 -13.08 -7.66 -17.31
CA THR A 257 -13.52 -8.34 -18.52
C THR A 257 -14.94 -8.89 -18.36
N HIS A 258 -15.43 -9.55 -19.39
CA HIS A 258 -16.64 -10.34 -19.35
C HIS A 258 -16.28 -11.78 -19.70
N VAL A 259 -16.63 -12.71 -18.80
CA VAL A 259 -16.55 -14.15 -19.00
C VAL A 259 -17.76 -14.81 -18.36
N THR A 260 -18.12 -15.98 -18.85
CA THR A 260 -19.22 -16.81 -18.39
C THR A 260 -18.70 -18.09 -17.75
N LYS A 261 -19.60 -18.93 -17.22
CA LYS A 261 -19.23 -20.25 -16.67
C LYS A 261 -18.77 -21.24 -17.74
N ASP A 262 -19.04 -20.95 -19.01
CA ASP A 262 -18.65 -21.79 -20.14
C ASP A 262 -17.24 -21.47 -20.65
N ASP A 263 -16.68 -20.32 -20.25
CA ASP A 263 -15.30 -19.92 -20.56
C ASP A 263 -14.30 -20.61 -19.62
N ASP A 264 -13.11 -20.94 -20.15
CA ASP A 264 -12.03 -21.46 -19.33
C ASP A 264 -11.29 -20.36 -18.55
N VAL A 265 -10.57 -20.76 -17.49
CA VAL A 265 -9.80 -19.83 -16.64
C VAL A 265 -8.71 -19.10 -17.44
N LYS A 266 -8.20 -19.72 -18.50
CA LYS A 266 -7.17 -19.12 -19.34
C LYS A 266 -7.73 -17.91 -20.11
N THR A 267 -8.94 -18.02 -20.63
CA THR A 267 -9.67 -16.93 -21.30
C THR A 267 -9.86 -15.74 -20.36
N LEU A 268 -10.27 -15.99 -19.11
CA LEU A 268 -10.34 -14.94 -18.08
C LEU A 268 -8.98 -14.24 -17.90
N MET A 269 -7.91 -15.01 -17.69
CA MET A 269 -6.56 -14.46 -17.45
C MET A 269 -6.04 -13.65 -18.64
N ASP A 270 -6.19 -14.16 -19.87
CA ASP A 270 -5.72 -13.50 -21.08
C ASP A 270 -6.49 -12.19 -21.34
N ASN A 271 -7.82 -12.21 -21.17
CA ASN A 271 -8.65 -11.03 -21.36
C ASN A 271 -8.32 -9.93 -20.33
N LEU A 272 -8.09 -10.30 -19.06
CA LEU A 272 -7.64 -9.36 -18.04
C LEU A 272 -6.28 -8.75 -18.39
N ARG A 273 -5.31 -9.56 -18.84
CA ARG A 273 -4.01 -9.04 -19.26
C ARG A 273 -4.15 -8.10 -20.47
N GLN A 274 -5.01 -8.43 -21.42
CA GLN A 274 -5.26 -7.57 -22.57
C GLN A 274 -5.84 -6.21 -22.14
N ASP A 275 -6.85 -6.21 -21.26
CA ASP A 275 -7.46 -4.99 -20.71
C ASP A 275 -6.44 -4.15 -19.93
N PHE A 276 -5.64 -4.78 -19.06
CA PHE A 276 -4.55 -4.12 -18.34
C PHE A 276 -3.58 -3.42 -19.31
N ASN A 277 -3.11 -4.14 -20.33
CA ASN A 277 -2.17 -3.58 -21.31
C ASN A 277 -2.79 -2.41 -22.08
N ASN A 278 -4.06 -2.49 -22.43
CA ASN A 278 -4.78 -1.40 -23.10
C ASN A 278 -4.91 -0.18 -22.19
N LYS A 279 -5.34 -0.36 -20.94
CA LYS A 279 -5.48 0.71 -19.95
C LYS A 279 -4.15 1.37 -19.61
N TYR A 280 -3.06 0.61 -19.61
CA TYR A 280 -1.72 1.14 -19.45
C TYR A 280 -1.27 1.99 -20.64
N LYS A 281 -1.52 1.53 -21.88
CA LYS A 281 -1.27 2.34 -23.10
C LYS A 281 -2.06 3.65 -23.08
N LEU A 282 -3.29 3.62 -22.56
CA LEU A 282 -4.14 4.80 -22.37
C LEU A 282 -3.73 5.68 -21.16
N ARG A 283 -2.62 5.35 -20.48
CA ARG A 283 -2.09 6.07 -19.32
C ARG A 283 -3.10 6.26 -18.19
N THR A 284 -4.05 5.32 -18.03
CA THR A 284 -5.06 5.37 -16.96
C THR A 284 -4.49 5.47 -15.53
N PRO A 285 -3.30 4.93 -15.18
CA PRO A 285 -2.70 5.20 -13.87
C PRO A 285 -2.47 6.68 -13.59
N ILE A 286 -2.13 7.46 -14.60
CA ILE A 286 -1.99 8.92 -14.49
C ILE A 286 -3.37 9.58 -14.39
N GLY A 287 -4.35 9.07 -15.15
CA GLY A 287 -5.74 9.49 -15.07
C GLY A 287 -6.32 9.34 -13.66
N GLU A 288 -5.98 8.27 -12.95
CA GLU A 288 -6.37 8.09 -11.55
C GLU A 288 -5.74 9.13 -10.63
N LEU A 289 -4.43 9.37 -10.72
CA LEU A 289 -3.80 10.44 -9.94
C LEU A 289 -4.46 11.81 -10.20
N LYS A 290 -4.87 12.08 -11.45
CA LYS A 290 -5.64 13.28 -11.81
C LYS A 290 -7.02 13.29 -11.17
N SER A 291 -7.75 12.17 -11.23
CA SER A 291 -9.06 11.98 -10.59
C SER A 291 -8.98 12.28 -9.09
N LEU A 292 -7.97 11.72 -8.42
CA LEU A 292 -7.69 11.92 -6.98
C LEU A 292 -7.35 13.38 -6.66
N LYS A 293 -6.48 14.02 -7.46
CA LYS A 293 -6.13 15.44 -7.31
C LYS A 293 -7.35 16.36 -7.45
N GLN A 294 -8.34 15.94 -8.23
CA GLN A 294 -9.62 16.67 -8.42
C GLN A 294 -10.69 16.32 -7.36
N GLY A 295 -10.38 15.47 -6.38
CA GLY A 295 -11.26 15.17 -5.25
C GLY A 295 -12.27 14.04 -5.46
N SER A 296 -12.06 13.16 -6.46
CA SER A 296 -12.99 12.05 -6.75
C SER A 296 -13.22 11.07 -5.59
N LEU A 297 -12.26 10.94 -4.67
CA LEU A 297 -12.39 10.19 -3.41
C LEU A 297 -13.61 10.63 -2.59
N PHE A 298 -13.86 11.94 -2.49
CA PHE A 298 -14.96 12.51 -1.70
C PHE A 298 -16.31 12.36 -2.41
N GLN A 299 -16.34 12.33 -3.76
CA GLN A 299 -17.57 12.11 -4.50
C GLN A 299 -18.03 10.64 -4.44
N ALA A 300 -17.08 9.70 -4.37
CA ALA A 300 -17.36 8.27 -4.25
C ALA A 300 -17.83 7.87 -2.82
N SER A 301 -17.23 8.45 -1.78
CA SER A 301 -17.65 8.19 -0.38
C SER A 301 -19.05 8.73 -0.07
N VAL A 302 -19.43 9.86 -0.66
CA VAL A 302 -20.78 10.44 -0.47
C VAL A 302 -21.86 9.65 -1.22
N LYS A 303 -21.56 9.11 -2.42
CA LYS A 303 -22.52 8.30 -3.17
C LYS A 303 -22.65 6.85 -2.69
N GLY A 304 -21.60 6.27 -2.09
CA GLY A 304 -21.62 4.90 -1.57
C GLY A 304 -22.22 4.73 -0.18
N LEU A 305 -22.52 5.83 0.53
CA LEU A 305 -23.08 5.85 1.87
C LEU A 305 -24.59 6.15 1.92
N VAL A 306 -25.20 6.44 0.77
CA VAL A 306 -26.65 6.63 0.67
C VAL A 306 -27.19 5.42 -0.10
N PRO A 307 -27.79 4.44 0.58
CA PRO A 307 -28.68 3.52 -0.11
C PRO A 307 -29.82 4.33 -0.72
N ASP A 308 -30.17 4.05 -1.98
CA ASP A 308 -31.48 4.45 -2.53
C ASP A 308 -32.62 3.84 -1.69
#